data_AF-A0A537JXV3-F1
#
_entry.id   AF-A0A537JXV3-F1
#
_cell.length_a   1.000
_cell.length_b   1.000
_cell.length_c   1.000
_cell.angle_alpha   90.00
_cell.angle_beta   90.00
_cell.angle_gamma   90.00
#
_symmetry.space_group_name_H-M   'P 1'
#
loop_
_entity.id
_entity.type
_entity.pdbx_description
1 polymer ?
#
loop_
_entity_poly.entity_id
_entity_poly.type
_entity_poly.pdbx_seq_one_letter_code
_entity_poly.pdbx_strand_id
1 'polypeptide(L)'
;MLRIASSEINKVKPFNAISSAVAYTNKDLRKLSLMASIDKKFSFHSARHSWDVRSLQKGMRIEYVSKLMGHASVKQTEVSVQILNEELDKAMEIFNEMKN
;
A
#
# COMPACT_ATOMS: atom_id res chain seq x y z
N MET A 1 1.27 -22.94 -31.81
CA MET A 1 1.51 -22.40 -30.46
C MET A 1 2.92 -21.80 -30.46
N LEU A 2 3.05 -20.49 -30.70
CA LEU A 2 4.38 -19.85 -30.74
C LEU A 2 4.94 -19.76 -29.31
N ARG A 3 5.99 -20.54 -29.03
CA ARG A 3 6.83 -20.39 -27.84
C ARG A 3 7.88 -19.33 -28.14
N ILE A 4 7.66 -18.10 -27.69
CA ILE A 4 8.73 -17.09 -27.68
C ILE A 4 9.75 -17.56 -26.65
N ALA A 5 11.00 -17.74 -27.08
CA ALA A 5 12.10 -18.13 -26.20
C ALA A 5 12.32 -17.03 -25.14
N SER A 6 12.31 -17.41 -23.86
CA SER A 6 12.49 -16.50 -22.72
C SER A 6 13.79 -15.69 -22.75
N SER A 7 14.71 -16.00 -23.65
CA SER A 7 16.02 -15.36 -23.86
C SER A 7 15.97 -13.99 -24.57
N GLU A 8 14.85 -13.58 -25.14
CA GLU A 8 14.74 -12.30 -25.89
C GLU A 8 14.02 -11.16 -25.14
N ILE A 9 13.46 -11.43 -23.95
CA ILE A 9 12.74 -10.40 -23.20
C ILE A 9 13.74 -9.52 -22.45
N ASN A 10 14.11 -8.38 -23.04
CA ASN A 10 14.87 -7.33 -22.36
C ASN A 10 13.99 -6.70 -21.27
N LYS A 11 14.10 -7.21 -20.04
CA LYS A 11 13.32 -6.74 -18.87
C LYS A 11 13.72 -5.35 -18.39
N VAL A 12 14.87 -4.81 -18.82
CA VAL A 12 15.42 -3.52 -18.35
C VAL A 12 14.64 -2.34 -18.92
N LYS A 13 14.36 -2.34 -20.23
CA LYS A 13 13.58 -1.28 -20.89
C LYS A 13 12.18 -1.04 -20.26
N PRO A 14 11.32 -2.06 -20.08
CA PRO A 14 10.01 -1.86 -19.46
C PRO A 14 10.12 -1.47 -17.98
N PHE A 15 11.09 -2.03 -17.25
CA PHE A 15 11.34 -1.65 -15.85
C PHE A 15 11.66 -0.16 -15.71
N ASN A 16 12.55 0.36 -16.56
CA ASN A 16 12.92 1.77 -16.55
C ASN A 16 11.73 2.67 -16.92
N ALA A 17 10.95 2.30 -17.93
CA ALA A 17 9.77 3.05 -18.32
C ALA A 17 8.73 3.15 -17.18
N ILE A 18 8.45 2.04 -16.50
CA ILE A 18 7.57 2.01 -15.32
C ILE A 18 8.13 2.88 -14.21
N SER A 19 9.44 2.76 -13.91
CA SER A 19 10.09 3.53 -12.85
C SER A 19 10.02 5.03 -13.11
N SER A 20 10.29 5.46 -14.36
CA SER A 20 10.15 6.85 -14.76
C SER A 20 8.72 7.35 -14.64
N ALA A 21 7.73 6.57 -15.12
CA ALA A 21 6.32 6.93 -15.00
C ALA A 21 5.89 7.13 -13.54
N VAL A 22 6.27 6.21 -12.64
CA VAL A 22 6.02 6.33 -11.19
C VAL A 22 6.63 7.61 -10.61
N ALA A 23 7.85 7.97 -11.04
CA ALA A 23 8.50 9.20 -10.59
C ALA A 23 7.74 10.46 -11.05
N TYR A 24 7.30 10.51 -12.30
CA TYR A 24 6.49 11.63 -12.82
C TYR A 24 5.15 11.73 -12.08
N THR A 25 4.44 10.63 -11.90
CA THR A 25 3.17 10.66 -11.18
C THR A 25 3.36 11.08 -9.72
N ASN A 26 4.40 10.61 -9.03
CA ASN A 26 4.68 11.07 -7.66
C ASN A 26 4.97 12.58 -7.59
N LYS A 27 5.59 13.15 -8.62
CA LYS A 27 5.78 14.60 -8.73
C LYS A 27 4.44 15.33 -8.89
N ASP A 28 3.53 14.79 -9.68
CA ASP A 28 2.20 15.38 -9.87
C ASP A 28 1.31 15.21 -8.64
N LEU A 29 1.36 14.05 -7.95
CA LEU A 29 0.69 13.83 -6.67
C LEU A 29 1.12 14.87 -5.62
N ARG A 30 2.40 15.24 -5.59
CA ARG A 30 2.89 16.32 -4.71
C ARG A 30 2.29 17.68 -5.06
N LYS A 31 2.07 17.99 -6.34
CA LYS A 31 1.40 19.24 -6.72
C LYS A 31 -0.05 19.23 -6.26
N LEU A 32 -0.75 18.11 -6.49
CA LEU A 32 -2.14 17.94 -6.07
C LEU A 32 -2.29 18.02 -4.56
N SER A 33 -1.35 17.47 -3.78
CA SER A 33 -1.40 17.56 -2.31
C SER A 33 -1.33 19.00 -1.83
N LEU A 34 -0.47 19.83 -2.44
CA LEU A 34 -0.37 21.26 -2.14
C LEU A 34 -1.65 22.01 -2.49
N MET A 35 -2.24 21.71 -3.65
CA MET A 35 -3.51 22.33 -4.08
C MET A 35 -4.68 21.94 -3.18
N ALA A 36 -4.68 20.72 -2.64
CA ALA A 36 -5.70 20.21 -1.74
C ALA A 36 -5.45 20.59 -0.26
N SER A 37 -4.41 21.38 0.03
CA SER A 37 -4.00 21.72 1.40
C SER A 37 -3.76 20.48 2.29
N ILE A 38 -3.28 19.38 1.70
CA ILE A 38 -2.88 18.17 2.41
C ILE A 38 -1.39 18.25 2.73
N ASP A 39 -1.08 18.39 4.02
CA ASP A 39 0.29 18.50 4.52
C ASP A 39 1.04 17.14 4.50
N LYS A 40 0.29 16.04 4.51
CA LYS A 40 0.87 14.70 4.43
C LYS A 40 1.43 14.42 3.03
N LYS A 41 2.71 14.05 2.98
CA LYS A 41 3.34 13.54 1.75
C LYS A 41 2.78 12.15 1.40
N PHE A 42 2.17 12.02 0.23
CA PHE A 42 1.72 10.72 -0.30
C PHE A 42 2.34 10.40 -1.66
N SER A 43 2.55 9.11 -1.90
CA SER A 43 3.04 8.55 -3.16
C SER A 43 2.20 7.33 -3.55
N PHE A 44 2.50 6.70 -4.68
CA PHE A 44 1.88 5.41 -5.01
C PHE A 44 2.09 4.32 -3.95
N HIS A 45 3.21 4.36 -3.21
CA HIS A 45 3.43 3.43 -2.11
C HIS A 45 2.43 3.67 -0.96
N SER A 46 2.08 4.94 -0.70
CA SER A 46 1.04 5.29 0.27
C SER A 46 -0.32 4.72 -0.12
N ALA A 47 -0.68 4.79 -1.41
CA ALA A 47 -1.94 4.23 -1.90
C ALA A 47 -2.00 2.70 -1.70
N ARG A 48 -0.89 2.00 -1.92
CA ARG A 48 -0.75 0.57 -1.65
C ARG A 48 -0.99 0.27 -0.16
N HIS A 49 -0.29 0.97 0.74
CA HIS A 49 -0.53 0.82 2.18
C HIS A 49 -1.97 1.10 2.60
N SER A 50 -2.60 2.13 2.04
CA SER A 50 -4.01 2.42 2.30
C SER A 50 -4.93 1.30 1.85
N TRP A 51 -4.64 0.63 0.73
CA TRP A 51 -5.42 -0.53 0.27
C TRP A 51 -5.25 -1.74 1.21
N ASP A 52 -4.05 -1.98 1.71
CA ASP A 52 -3.76 -3.11 2.62
C ASP A 52 -4.57 -2.98 3.92
N VAL A 53 -4.40 -1.84 4.60
CA VAL A 53 -5.09 -1.54 5.87
C VAL A 53 -6.60 -1.57 5.66
N ARG A 54 -7.12 -0.96 4.58
CA ARG A 54 -8.55 -0.97 4.28
C ARG A 54 -9.09 -2.37 3.99
N SER A 55 -8.30 -3.23 3.35
CA SER A 55 -8.71 -4.61 3.06
C SER A 55 -8.82 -5.43 4.35
N LEU A 56 -7.86 -5.27 5.26
CA LEU A 56 -7.88 -5.89 6.58
C LEU A 56 -9.06 -5.37 7.43
N GLN A 57 -9.29 -4.05 7.44
CA GLN A 57 -10.46 -3.43 8.11
C GLN A 57 -11.79 -3.97 7.61
N LYS A 58 -11.88 -4.33 6.32
CA LYS A 58 -13.07 -4.96 5.73
C LYS A 58 -13.18 -6.47 6.01
N GLY A 59 -12.32 -7.03 6.86
CA GLY A 59 -12.34 -8.44 7.25
C GLY A 59 -11.67 -9.38 6.24
N MET A 60 -10.90 -8.86 5.28
CA MET A 60 -10.14 -9.73 4.40
C MET A 60 -9.02 -10.41 5.19
N ARG A 61 -8.91 -11.73 5.02
CA ARG A 61 -7.82 -12.52 5.59
C ARG A 61 -6.44 -12.01 5.15
N ILE A 62 -5.50 -11.93 6.09
CA ILE A 62 -4.14 -11.43 5.86
C ILE A 62 -3.41 -12.18 4.74
N GLU A 63 -3.65 -13.49 4.59
CA GLU A 63 -3.02 -14.31 3.57
C GLU A 63 -3.53 -13.97 2.16
N TYR A 64 -4.80 -13.57 2.04
CA TYR A 64 -5.37 -13.10 0.78
C TYR A 64 -4.85 -11.71 0.43
N VAL A 65 -4.77 -10.81 1.41
CA VAL A 65 -4.15 -9.49 1.21
C VAL A 65 -2.70 -9.66 0.76
N SER A 66 -1.90 -10.46 1.48
CA SER A 66 -0.50 -10.74 1.15
C SER A 66 -0.33 -11.29 -0.27
N LYS A 67 -1.20 -12.22 -0.70
CA LYS A 67 -1.18 -12.80 -2.04
C LYS A 67 -1.55 -11.79 -3.13
N LEU A 68 -2.59 -10.97 -2.91
CA LEU A 68 -3.01 -9.92 -3.85
C LEU A 68 -1.96 -8.83 -4.02
N MET A 69 -1.20 -8.55 -2.97
CA MET A 69 -0.08 -7.63 -3.01
C MET A 69 1.14 -8.20 -3.75
N GLY A 70 1.23 -9.52 -3.91
CA GLY A 70 2.44 -10.17 -4.40
C GLY A 70 3.61 -10.07 -3.41
N HIS A 71 3.31 -10.08 -2.11
CA HIS A 71 4.34 -10.13 -1.07
C HIS A 71 5.02 -11.51 -1.07
N ALA A 72 6.33 -11.51 -0.83
CA ALA A 72 7.12 -12.73 -0.73
C ALA A 72 6.85 -13.47 0.59
N SER A 73 6.35 -12.76 1.60
CA SER A 73 5.97 -13.32 2.90
C SER A 73 4.79 -12.56 3.51
N VAL A 74 3.94 -13.29 4.23
CA VAL A 74 2.84 -12.73 5.04
C VAL A 74 3.37 -11.72 6.05
N LYS A 75 4.62 -11.89 6.52
CA LYS A 75 5.31 -10.96 7.44
C LYS A 75 5.35 -9.52 6.94
N GLN A 76 5.41 -9.30 5.62
CA GLN A 76 5.38 -7.94 5.05
C GLN A 76 3.99 -7.27 5.25
N THR A 77 2.95 -8.07 5.45
CA THR A 77 1.56 -7.64 5.64
C THR A 77 1.20 -7.51 7.13
N GLU A 78 1.97 -8.14 8.03
CA GLU A 78 1.78 -8.07 9.50
C GLU A 78 1.90 -6.64 10.03
N VAL A 79 2.74 -5.80 9.42
CA VAL A 79 2.85 -4.37 9.78
C VAL A 79 1.50 -3.66 9.63
N SER A 80 0.70 -4.01 8.61
CA SER A 80 -0.63 -3.41 8.41
C SER A 80 -1.65 -3.86 9.47
N VAL A 81 -1.45 -5.05 10.07
CA VAL A 81 -2.28 -5.54 11.18
C VAL A 81 -1.92 -4.83 12.49
N GLN A 82 -0.64 -4.56 12.73
CA GLN A 82 -0.20 -3.82 13.93
C GLN A 82 -0.83 -2.42 13.98
N ILE A 83 -0.85 -1.71 12.84
CA ILE A 83 -1.51 -0.40 12.71
C ILE A 83 -3.01 -0.50 13.04
N LEU A 84 -3.69 -1.53 12.56
CA LEU A 84 -5.11 -1.74 12.84
C LEU A 84 -5.37 -2.02 14.33
N ASN A 85 -4.51 -2.79 14.99
CA ASN A 85 -4.64 -3.05 16.43
C ASN A 85 -4.47 -1.78 17.26
N GLU A 86 -3.51 -0.90 16.92
CA GLU A 86 -3.35 0.39 17.59
C GLU A 86 -4.60 1.28 17.45
N GLU A 87 -5.30 1.24 16.30
CA GLU A 87 -6.56 1.97 16.12
C GLU A 87 -7.70 1.38 16.97
N LEU A 88 -7.78 0.05 17.08
CA LEU A 88 -8.76 -0.63 17.93
C LEU A 88 -8.52 -0.36 19.42
N ASP A 89 -7.26 -0.38 19.85
CA ASP A 89 -6.88 -0.09 21.24
C ASP A 89 -7.30 1.34 21.63
N LYS A 90 -7.02 2.33 20.76
CA LYS A 90 -7.49 3.72 20.95
C LYS A 90 -9.00 3.83 20.99
N ALA A 91 -9.72 3.06 20.17
CA ALA A 91 -11.18 3.07 20.20
C ALA A 91 -11.73 2.53 21.53
N MET A 92 -11.04 1.58 22.17
CA MET A 92 -11.40 1.06 23.50
C MET A 92 -11.09 2.03 24.63
N GLU A 93 -10.09 2.92 24.49
CA GLU A 93 -9.78 3.95 25.50
C GLU A 93 -10.96 4.89 25.76
N ILE A 94 -11.80 5.18 24.76
CA ILE A 94 -13.04 5.96 24.89
C ILE A 94 -13.96 5.39 25.97
N PHE A 95 -14.05 4.06 26.07
CA PHE A 95 -14.88 3.40 27.10
C PHE A 95 -14.24 3.45 28.49
N ASN A 96 -12.92 3.60 28.59
CA ASN A 96 -12.22 3.70 29.86
C ASN A 96 -12.35 5.09 30.50
N GLU A 97 -12.52 6.15 29.69
CA GLU A 97 -12.66 7.52 30.19
C GLU A 97 -14.07 7.85 30.72
N MET A 98 -15.09 7.10 30.34
CA MET A 98 -16.48 7.30 30.81
C MET A 98 -16.74 6.79 32.25
N LYS A 99 -15.71 6.37 32.99
CA LYS A 99 -15.82 5.83 34.35
C LYS A 99 -15.47 6.79 35.49
N ASN A 100 -15.33 8.09 35.22
CA ASN A 100 -15.10 9.12 36.25
C ASN A 100 -16.36 9.95 36.53
#